data_AF-A0A7S1WDG0-F1
#
_entry.id   AF-A0A7S1WDG0-F1
#
_cell.length_a   1.000
_cell.length_b   1.000
_cell.length_c   1.000
_cell.angle_alpha   90.00
_cell.angle_beta   90.00
_cell.angle_gamma   90.00
#
_symmetry.space_group_name_H-M   'P 1'
#
loop_
_entity.id
_entity.type
_entity.pdbx_description
1 polymer ?
#
loop_
_entity_poly.entity_id
_entity_poly.type
_entity_poly.pdbx_seq_one_letter_code
_entity_poly.pdbx_strand_id
1 'polypeptide(L)'
;DEDSPDKWVKRHTDMVRLTGRHPFNSEPPLKNLQEAGWITPPSLHVVRNHGAVPRLDWESHKLSFEGFPEGPKELSMDELSSGEHGSLASVLATFICAGNRRKEQNMTKK
;
A
#
# COMPACT_ATOMS: atom_id res chain seq x y z
N ASP A 1 13.28 9.09 6.22
CA ASP A 1 12.04 9.86 6.48
C ASP A 1 12.01 10.48 7.89
N GLU A 2 13.17 10.79 8.48
CA GLU A 2 13.32 11.17 9.90
C GLU A 2 12.41 12.33 10.34
N ASP A 3 12.29 13.37 9.52
CA ASP A 3 11.45 14.54 9.82
C ASP A 3 10.02 14.41 9.26
N SER A 4 9.45 13.21 9.24
CA SER A 4 8.08 12.99 8.78
C SER A 4 7.27 12.16 9.79
N PRO A 5 5.93 12.23 9.75
CA PRO A 5 5.07 11.34 10.54
C PRO A 5 5.37 9.85 10.32
N ASP A 6 5.92 9.50 9.16
CA ASP A 6 6.23 8.12 8.76
C ASP A 6 7.68 7.70 9.06
N LYS A 7 8.40 8.39 9.95
CA LYS A 7 9.81 8.06 10.27
C LYS A 7 10.05 6.61 10.71
N TRP A 8 9.01 5.94 11.19
CA TRP A 8 9.02 4.55 11.62
C TRP A 8 8.97 3.54 10.45
N VAL A 9 8.64 4.00 9.23
CA VAL A 9 8.54 3.16 8.04
C VAL A 9 9.86 3.19 7.28
N LYS A 10 10.54 2.05 7.21
CA LYS A 10 11.74 1.88 6.38
C LYS A 10 11.35 1.83 4.90
N ARG A 11 11.98 2.67 4.09
CA ARG A 11 11.72 2.78 2.64
C ARG A 11 13.00 2.49 1.87
N HIS A 12 12.86 1.80 0.75
CA HIS A 12 14.00 1.54 -0.14
C HIS A 12 14.52 2.86 -0.69
N THR A 13 15.85 3.04 -0.66
CA THR A 13 16.51 4.31 -1.02
C THR A 13 16.31 4.70 -2.48
N ASP A 14 16.23 3.70 -3.35
CA ASP A 14 16.18 3.91 -4.80
C ASP A 14 14.79 4.28 -5.32
N MET A 15 13.76 4.28 -4.46
CA MET A 15 12.40 4.64 -4.87
C MET A 15 12.31 6.10 -5.29
N VAL A 16 11.71 6.35 -6.46
CA VAL A 16 11.52 7.71 -7.00
C VAL A 16 10.32 8.35 -6.33
N ARG A 17 10.54 9.44 -5.59
CA ARG A 17 9.48 10.20 -4.90
C ARG A 17 8.78 11.17 -5.85
N LEU A 18 7.45 11.16 -5.83
CA LEU A 18 6.59 11.91 -6.77
C LEU A 18 5.92 13.13 -6.15
N THR A 19 5.84 13.19 -4.82
CA THR A 19 5.18 14.26 -4.06
C THR A 19 6.11 14.85 -3.00
N GLY A 20 7.42 14.87 -3.28
CA GLY A 20 8.43 15.28 -2.31
C GLY A 20 8.56 14.28 -1.16
N ARG A 21 8.77 14.79 0.06
CA ARG A 21 9.04 13.94 1.24
C ARG A 21 7.79 13.21 1.75
N HIS A 22 6.66 13.90 1.86
CA HIS A 22 5.43 13.40 2.46
C HIS A 22 4.20 14.12 1.87
N PRO A 23 3.06 13.42 1.62
CA PRO A 23 2.86 11.97 1.73
C PRO A 23 3.79 11.17 0.82
N PHE A 24 4.09 9.93 1.18
CA PHE A 24 5.00 9.11 0.38
C PHE A 24 4.28 8.49 -0.82
N ASN A 25 4.40 9.16 -1.96
CA ASN A 25 4.04 8.59 -3.25
C ASN A 25 5.33 8.31 -4.01
N SER A 26 5.55 7.05 -4.37
CA SER A 26 6.76 6.64 -5.07
C SER A 26 6.52 5.50 -6.05
N GLU A 27 7.42 5.38 -7.00
CA GLU A 27 7.50 4.27 -7.95
C GLU A 27 8.96 3.83 -8.09
N PRO A 28 9.21 2.54 -8.37
CA PRO A 28 10.57 2.07 -8.59
C PRO A 28 11.15 2.66 -9.89
N PRO A 29 12.48 2.84 -9.98
CA PRO A 29 13.12 3.07 -11.27
C PRO A 29 12.74 1.96 -12.26
N LEU A 30 12.40 2.33 -13.49
CA LEU A 30 11.86 1.37 -14.49
C LEU A 30 12.80 0.17 -14.70
N LYS A 31 14.12 0.40 -14.74
CA LYS A 31 15.11 -0.66 -14.89
C LYS A 31 15.05 -1.66 -13.73
N ASN A 32 14.99 -1.17 -12.49
CA ASN A 32 14.89 -2.04 -11.30
C ASN A 32 13.58 -2.84 -11.31
N LEU A 33 12.47 -2.24 -11.76
CA LEU A 33 11.19 -2.95 -11.91
C LEU A 33 11.27 -4.06 -12.96
N GLN A 34 11.94 -3.82 -14.09
CA GLN A 34 12.15 -4.83 -15.13
C GLN A 34 13.06 -5.97 -14.65
N GLU A 35 14.16 -5.64 -13.95
CA GLU A 35 15.10 -6.61 -13.39
C GLU A 35 14.49 -7.48 -12.28
N ALA A 36 13.50 -6.95 -11.54
CA ALA A 36 12.76 -7.71 -10.54
C ALA A 36 11.96 -8.89 -11.12
N GLY A 37 11.69 -8.90 -12.43
CA GLY A 37 10.99 -9.99 -13.09
C GLY A 37 9.49 -10.05 -12.75
N TRP A 38 8.95 -11.26 -12.63
CA TRP A 38 7.50 -11.50 -12.56
C TRP A 38 6.85 -11.07 -11.23
N ILE A 39 7.59 -11.17 -10.13
CA ILE A 39 7.10 -10.81 -8.78
C ILE A 39 7.97 -9.68 -8.27
N THR A 40 7.41 -8.47 -8.22
CA THR A 40 8.11 -7.30 -7.67
C THR A 40 8.35 -7.48 -6.16
N PRO A 41 9.60 -7.33 -5.68
CA PRO A 41 9.88 -7.35 -4.25
C PRO A 41 9.08 -6.27 -3.50
N PRO A 42 8.60 -6.53 -2.26
CA PRO A 42 7.78 -5.57 -1.52
C PRO A 42 8.42 -4.18 -1.37
N SER A 43 9.73 -4.11 -1.21
CA SER A 43 10.48 -2.85 -1.06
C SER A 43 10.53 -2.00 -2.34
N LEU A 44 10.29 -2.60 -3.51
CA LEU A 44 10.23 -1.93 -4.82
C LEU A 44 8.79 -1.76 -5.32
N HIS A 45 7.79 -2.18 -4.54
CA HIS A 45 6.39 -2.03 -4.93
C HIS A 45 5.99 -0.54 -4.94
N VAL A 46 5.13 -0.16 -5.87
CA VAL A 46 4.61 1.21 -5.96
C VAL A 46 3.90 1.58 -4.64
N VAL A 47 4.16 2.78 -4.12
CA VAL A 47 3.44 3.30 -2.94
C VAL A 47 2.65 4.53 -3.34
N ARG A 48 1.37 4.56 -2.93
CA ARG A 48 0.46 5.69 -3.14
C ARG A 48 -0.29 6.01 -1.86
N ASN A 49 0.24 6.99 -1.12
CA ASN A 49 -0.35 7.43 0.14
C ASN A 49 -0.97 8.81 -0.04
N HIS A 50 -2.21 8.95 0.42
CA HIS A 50 -2.88 10.25 0.50
C HIS A 50 -2.51 11.04 1.77
N GLY A 51 -1.97 10.37 2.79
CA GLY A 51 -1.59 10.97 4.08
C GLY A 51 -0.56 10.14 4.85
N ALA A 52 -0.53 10.33 6.17
CA ALA A 52 0.32 9.56 7.06
C ALA A 52 -0.05 8.09 7.15
N VAL A 53 0.96 7.24 7.27
CA VAL A 53 0.76 5.81 7.48
C VAL A 53 0.31 5.60 8.92
N PRO A 54 -0.88 5.02 9.16
CA PRO A 54 -1.30 4.71 10.52
C PRO A 54 -0.37 3.64 11.10
N ARG A 55 0.06 3.85 12.35
CA ARG A 55 0.83 2.85 13.09
C ARG A 55 -0.13 1.92 13.80
N LEU A 56 -0.46 0.81 13.13
CA LEU A 56 -1.35 -0.22 13.65
C LEU A 56 -0.55 -1.33 14.33
N ASP A 57 -1.18 -2.00 15.27
CA ASP A 57 -0.64 -3.09 16.07
C ASP A 57 -1.60 -4.28 15.94
N TRP A 58 -1.05 -5.49 15.78
CA TRP A 58 -1.84 -6.65 15.36
C TRP A 58 -2.88 -7.03 16.42
N GLU A 59 -2.47 -6.98 17.68
CA GLU A 59 -3.23 -7.40 18.85
C GLU A 59 -4.41 -6.48 19.14
N SER A 60 -4.30 -5.20 18.77
CA SER A 60 -5.33 -4.18 19.04
C SER A 60 -6.13 -3.77 17.80
N HIS A 61 -5.65 -4.07 16.59
CA HIS A 61 -6.35 -3.71 15.37
C HIS A 61 -7.58 -4.59 15.13
N LYS A 62 -8.70 -3.93 14.77
CA LYS A 62 -9.96 -4.58 14.44
C LYS A 62 -10.55 -4.00 13.16
N LEU A 63 -11.25 -4.84 12.42
CA LEU A 63 -12.10 -4.45 11.29
C LEU A 63 -13.55 -4.38 11.74
N SER A 64 -14.20 -3.24 11.53
CA SER A 64 -15.63 -3.07 11.73
C SER A 64 -16.35 -3.17 10.39
N PHE A 65 -17.44 -3.93 10.37
CA PHE A 65 -18.29 -4.14 9.21
C PHE A 65 -19.71 -3.71 9.56
N GLU A 66 -20.28 -2.84 8.73
CA GLU A 66 -21.61 -2.27 8.92
C GLU A 66 -22.54 -2.66 7.76
N GLY A 67 -23.84 -2.38 7.90
CA GLY A 67 -24.83 -2.62 6.85
C GLY A 67 -25.49 -3.99 6.86
N PHE A 68 -25.23 -4.81 7.89
CA PHE A 68 -25.96 -6.07 8.09
C PHE A 68 -27.30 -5.85 8.81
N PRO A 69 -28.34 -6.65 8.50
CA PRO A 69 -29.62 -6.62 9.23
C PRO A 69 -29.46 -6.85 10.74
N GLU A 70 -28.46 -7.65 11.16
CA GLU A 70 -28.21 -7.96 12.57
C GLU A 70 -27.38 -6.90 13.31
N GLY A 71 -26.97 -5.82 12.61
CA GLY A 71 -26.15 -4.74 13.16
C GLY A 71 -24.65 -4.86 12.83
N PRO A 72 -23.84 -3.89 13.30
CA PRO A 72 -22.39 -3.89 13.08
C PRO A 72 -21.69 -5.12 13.67
N LYS A 73 -20.65 -5.59 13.01
CA LYS A 73 -19.79 -6.70 13.46
C LYS A 73 -18.35 -6.24 13.48
N GLU A 74 -17.56 -6.75 14.42
CA GLU A 74 -16.12 -6.50 14.47
C GLU A 74 -15.36 -7.82 14.41
N LEU A 75 -14.19 -7.82 13.76
CA LEU A 75 -13.24 -8.93 13.77
C LEU A 75 -11.86 -8.42 14.17
N SER A 76 -11.18 -9.16 15.05
CA SER A 76 -9.75 -9.02 15.30
C SER A 76 -8.91 -9.57 14.15
N MET A 77 -7.61 -9.26 14.13
CA MET A 77 -6.70 -9.79 13.12
C MET A 77 -6.49 -11.31 13.23
N ASP A 78 -6.55 -11.87 14.44
CA ASP A 78 -6.48 -13.32 14.66
C ASP A 78 -7.72 -14.03 14.08
N GLU A 79 -8.93 -13.51 14.33
CA GLU A 79 -10.17 -14.06 13.75
C GLU A 79 -10.19 -13.94 12.23
N LEU A 80 -9.67 -12.83 11.67
CA LEU A 80 -9.59 -12.65 10.22
C LEU A 80 -8.64 -13.66 9.56
N SER A 81 -7.54 -14.00 10.24
CA SER A 81 -6.49 -14.88 9.70
C SER A 81 -6.68 -16.37 10.06
N SER A 82 -7.65 -16.71 10.92
CA SER A 82 -7.90 -18.08 11.37
C SER A 82 -8.44 -19.00 10.27
N GLY A 83 -9.10 -18.43 9.26
CA GLY A 83 -9.83 -19.17 8.23
C GLY A 83 -11.23 -19.64 8.66
N GLU A 84 -11.69 -19.28 9.87
CA GLU A 84 -13.03 -19.65 10.37
C GLU A 84 -14.15 -18.96 9.57
N HIS A 85 -13.90 -17.77 9.05
CA HIS A 85 -14.87 -16.97 8.28
C HIS A 85 -14.74 -17.13 6.75
N GLY A 86 -13.82 -17.98 6.27
CA GLY A 86 -13.62 -18.24 4.85
C GLY A 86 -12.26 -18.88 4.54
N SER A 87 -12.15 -19.55 3.39
CA SER A 87 -10.89 -20.17 2.97
C SER A 87 -9.83 -19.11 2.68
N LEU A 88 -8.66 -19.25 3.32
CA LEU A 88 -7.49 -18.44 2.99
C LEU A 88 -7.02 -18.77 1.57
N ALA A 89 -6.82 -17.73 0.75
CA ALA A 89 -6.36 -17.86 -0.61
C ALA A 89 -5.17 -16.92 -0.89
N SER A 90 -4.19 -17.43 -1.63
CA SER A 90 -3.09 -16.62 -2.16
C SER A 90 -3.32 -16.39 -3.66
N VAL A 91 -3.42 -15.12 -4.06
CA VAL A 91 -3.70 -14.71 -5.45
C VAL A 91 -2.57 -13.83 -5.95
N LEU A 92 -2.01 -14.18 -7.12
CA LEU A 92 -1.08 -13.29 -7.81
C LEU A 92 -1.86 -12.19 -8.53
N ALA A 93 -1.73 -10.96 -8.06
CA ALA A 93 -2.39 -9.79 -8.65
C ALA A 93 -1.38 -8.70 -8.96
N THR A 94 -1.47 -8.13 -10.17
CA THR A 94 -0.73 -6.90 -10.50
C THR A 94 -1.54 -5.69 -10.04
N PHE A 95 -0.93 -4.85 -9.21
CA PHE A 95 -1.51 -3.57 -8.81
C PHE A 95 -0.95 -2.44 -9.67
N ILE A 96 -1.83 -1.54 -10.13
CA ILE A 96 -1.45 -0.35 -10.92
C ILE A 96 -2.20 0.87 -10.39
N CYS A 97 -1.48 1.97 -10.19
CA CYS A 97 -2.10 3.25 -9.84
C CYS A 97 -2.81 3.83 -11.07
N ALA A 98 -4.03 4.37 -10.89
CA ALA A 98 -4.74 5.12 -11.93
C ALA A 98 -3.94 6.32 -12.48
N GLY A 99 -3.00 6.85 -11.70
CA GLY A 99 -2.08 7.92 -12.12
C GLY A 99 -0.82 7.44 -12.86
N ASN A 100 -0.71 6.14 -13.20
CA ASN A 100 0.44 5.66 -13.97
C ASN A 100 0.52 6.38 -15.33
N ARG A 101 1.73 6.71 -15.79
CA ARG A 101 2.00 7.55 -16.98
C ARG A 101 1.41 8.97 -16.96
N ARG A 102 0.90 9.47 -15.83
CA ARG A 102 0.33 10.84 -15.72
C ARG A 102 1.30 11.93 -16.14
N LYS A 103 2.61 11.74 -15.94
CA LYS A 103 3.63 12.71 -16.38
C LYS A 103 3.52 13.00 -17.88
N GLU A 104 3.21 12.01 -18.70
CA GLU A 104 3.09 12.17 -20.15
C GLU A 104 1.88 13.05 -20.52
N GLN A 105 0.75 12.87 -19.82
CA GLN A 105 -0.42 13.74 -19.99
C GLN A 105 -0.09 15.19 -19.60
N ASN A 106 0.59 15.39 -18.46
CA ASN A 106 0.99 16.71 -17.97
C ASN A 106 1.94 17.45 -18.92
N MET A 107 2.73 16.74 -19.75
CA MET A 107 3.58 17.35 -20.77
C MET A 107 2.77 17.91 -21.94
N THR A 108 1.60 17.32 -22.24
CA THR A 108 0.69 17.83 -23.26
C THR A 108 -0.14 18.99 -22.71
N LYS A 109 -0.75 18.81 -21.53
CA LYS A 109 -1.55 19.83 -20.85
C LYS A 109 -1.64 19.49 -19.37
N LYS A 110 -1.40 20.49 -18.52
CA LYS A 110 -1.61 20.39 -17.08
C LYS A 110 -3.06 20.64 -16.71
#